data_AF-A0A525C1L7-F1
#
_entry.id   AF-A0A525C1L7-F1
#
_cell.length_a   1.000
_cell.length_b   1.000
_cell.length_c   1.000
_cell.angle_alpha   90.00
_cell.angle_beta   90.00
_cell.angle_gamma   90.00
#
_symmetry.space_group_name_H-M   'P 1'
#
loop_
_entity.id
_entity.type
_entity.pdbx_description
1 polymer ?
#
loop_
_entity_poly.entity_id
_entity_poly.type
_entity_poly.pdbx_seq_one_letter_code
_entity_poly.pdbx_strand_id
1 'polypeptide(L)'
;MRLYLLIRQYLTSLGLQEVQTPSLSKGIIPEASIDVFAIDQLSPQLEQTSMFLLPSPEYYMKQMLAEGFGSIFQLSRCYRRGEVNTDRHLCEFTMLEWYAVDADYHDSLKMQEELLQHILDDARLWEMVSQLPISPEQISRQRSIIQPPCQRISLQAAFEKWANIDLSQAIQCGAFPASDHLIDRQQESFADAFHRILCDRIEPQLPTDQPVILIDYPAAIPSTAKKDGLWSQRWELYLGGMEIANCYTEADSSQTAQLCAQESL
;
A
#
# COMPACT_ATOMS: atom_id res chain seq x y z
N MET A 1 -18.30 8.59 7.50
CA MET A 1 -18.58 9.87 6.82
C MET A 1 -17.63 11.01 7.20
N ARG A 2 -17.41 11.34 8.49
CA ARG A 2 -16.50 12.43 8.90
C ARG A 2 -15.05 12.23 8.46
N LEU A 3 -14.51 11.00 8.62
CA LEU A 3 -13.16 10.65 8.20
C LEU A 3 -12.89 10.99 6.72
N TYR A 4 -13.80 10.62 5.81
CA TYR A 4 -13.66 10.95 4.39
C TYR A 4 -13.68 12.45 4.11
N LEU A 5 -14.42 13.23 4.90
CA LEU A 5 -14.42 14.69 4.78
C LEU A 5 -13.07 15.27 5.21
N LEU A 6 -12.48 14.77 6.30
CA LEU A 6 -11.16 15.21 6.78
C LEU A 6 -10.06 14.88 5.76
N ILE A 7 -10.08 13.67 5.21
CA ILE A 7 -9.15 13.26 4.15
C ILE A 7 -9.26 14.20 2.94
N ARG A 8 -10.47 14.43 2.44
CA ARG A 8 -10.70 15.37 1.33
C ARG A 8 -10.21 16.78 1.66
N GLN A 9 -10.55 17.29 2.84
CA GLN A 9 -10.16 18.63 3.28
C GLN A 9 -8.65 18.79 3.30
N TYR A 10 -7.93 17.83 3.87
CA TYR A 10 -6.47 17.81 3.90
C TYR A 10 -5.87 17.79 2.49
N LEU A 11 -6.23 16.81 1.65
CA LEU A 11 -5.64 16.67 0.31
C LEU A 11 -5.98 17.86 -0.61
N THR A 12 -7.21 18.36 -0.56
CA THR A 12 -7.59 19.57 -1.30
C THR A 12 -6.85 20.80 -0.79
N SER A 13 -6.55 20.91 0.52
CA SER A 13 -5.73 22.01 1.06
C SER A 13 -4.30 22.02 0.53
N LEU A 14 -3.77 20.86 0.11
CA LEU A 14 -2.48 20.72 -0.55
C LEU A 14 -2.55 20.95 -2.07
N GLY A 15 -3.75 21.22 -2.60
CA GLY A 15 -3.98 21.47 -4.02
C GLY A 15 -4.21 20.21 -4.86
N LEU A 16 -4.33 19.02 -4.26
CA LEU A 16 -4.67 17.81 -5.00
C LEU A 16 -6.15 17.86 -5.44
N GLN A 17 -6.40 17.40 -6.67
CA GLN A 17 -7.74 17.36 -7.25
C GLN A 17 -8.39 15.99 -7.03
N GLU A 18 -9.64 15.97 -6.53
CA GLU A 18 -10.41 14.73 -6.44
C GLU A 18 -10.85 14.30 -7.84
N VAL A 19 -10.53 13.05 -8.22
CA VAL A 19 -10.94 12.44 -9.49
C VAL A 19 -11.83 11.24 -9.25
N GLN A 20 -12.49 10.78 -10.31
CA GLN A 20 -13.23 9.53 -10.33
C GLN A 20 -12.90 8.75 -11.59
N THR A 21 -12.39 7.54 -11.40
CA THR A 21 -12.08 6.60 -12.46
C THR A 21 -13.06 5.42 -12.48
N PRO A 22 -13.24 4.74 -13.62
CA PRO A 22 -14.08 3.55 -13.68
C PRO A 22 -13.57 2.43 -12.76
N SER A 23 -14.48 1.69 -12.11
CA SER A 23 -14.13 0.49 -11.33
C SER A 23 -13.94 -0.76 -12.19
N LEU A 24 -14.25 -0.69 -13.49
CA LEU A 24 -14.11 -1.77 -14.45
C LEU A 24 -13.07 -1.40 -15.50
N SER A 25 -12.25 -2.36 -15.90
CA SER A 25 -11.28 -2.16 -16.98
C SER A 25 -11.15 -3.40 -17.87
N LYS A 26 -10.75 -3.16 -19.13
CA LYS A 26 -10.37 -4.23 -20.06
C LYS A 26 -8.97 -4.78 -19.77
N GLY A 27 -8.13 -3.97 -19.13
CA GLY A 27 -6.78 -4.35 -18.72
C GLY A 27 -6.58 -4.04 -17.24
N ILE A 28 -5.71 -4.80 -16.60
CA ILE A 28 -5.28 -4.56 -15.22
C ILE A 28 -3.82 -4.12 -15.24
N ILE A 29 -3.40 -3.31 -14.27
CA ILE A 29 -1.99 -3.34 -13.91
C ILE A 29 -1.82 -4.66 -13.17
N PRO A 30 -1.01 -5.58 -13.67
CA PRO A 30 -0.86 -6.88 -13.03
C PRO A 30 -0.20 -6.69 -11.67
N GLU A 31 -0.82 -7.23 -10.64
CA GLU A 31 -0.17 -7.41 -9.35
C GLU A 31 -0.13 -8.92 -9.14
N ALA A 32 1.06 -9.53 -9.22
CA ALA A 32 1.24 -10.99 -9.26
C ALA A 32 0.57 -11.75 -8.08
N SER A 33 0.30 -11.05 -6.98
CA SER A 33 -0.32 -11.59 -5.77
C SER A 33 -1.82 -11.28 -5.62
N ILE A 34 -2.46 -10.62 -6.58
CA ILE A 34 -3.87 -10.23 -6.47
C ILE A 34 -4.75 -10.93 -7.50
N ASP A 35 -5.66 -11.77 -7.00
CA ASP A 35 -6.73 -12.32 -7.82
C ASP A 35 -7.79 -11.25 -8.10
N VAL A 36 -8.27 -11.20 -9.35
CA VAL A 36 -9.30 -10.24 -9.79
C VAL A 36 -10.65 -10.92 -10.08
N PHE A 37 -11.74 -10.16 -9.92
CA PHE A 37 -13.05 -10.58 -10.40
C PHE A 37 -13.17 -10.29 -11.90
N ALA A 38 -13.32 -11.33 -12.71
CA ALA A 38 -13.58 -11.24 -14.14
C ALA A 38 -15.08 -11.27 -14.43
N ILE A 39 -15.50 -10.48 -15.42
CA ILE A 39 -16.85 -10.44 -15.98
C ILE A 39 -16.75 -10.80 -17.46
N ASP A 40 -17.05 -12.04 -17.80
CA ASP A 40 -16.85 -12.59 -19.15
C ASP A 40 -17.92 -12.16 -20.17
N GLN A 41 -19.06 -11.68 -19.69
CA GLN A 41 -20.15 -11.22 -20.54
C GLN A 41 -20.80 -9.97 -19.95
N LEU A 42 -20.33 -8.79 -20.37
CA LEU A 42 -20.89 -7.51 -19.94
C LEU A 42 -22.32 -7.27 -20.47
N SER A 43 -22.58 -7.76 -21.67
CA SER A 43 -23.85 -7.56 -22.36
C SER A 43 -24.05 -8.68 -23.37
N PRO A 44 -25.30 -9.17 -23.56
CA PRO A 44 -25.62 -10.13 -24.63
C PRO A 44 -25.32 -9.62 -26.04
N GLN A 45 -25.17 -8.30 -26.23
CA GLN A 45 -24.95 -7.64 -27.52
C GLN A 45 -23.48 -7.29 -27.79
N LEU A 46 -22.60 -7.43 -26.80
CA LEU A 46 -21.17 -7.19 -26.95
C LEU A 46 -20.46 -8.53 -27.21
N GLU A 47 -19.49 -8.54 -28.11
CA GLU A 47 -18.54 -9.66 -28.23
C GLU A 47 -17.88 -9.92 -26.86
N GLN A 48 -17.46 -11.17 -26.61
CA GLN A 48 -16.79 -11.60 -25.37
C GLN A 48 -15.61 -10.68 -25.06
N THR A 49 -15.87 -9.67 -24.26
CA THR A 49 -14.87 -8.74 -23.74
C THR A 49 -14.87 -8.98 -22.24
N SER A 50 -13.92 -9.79 -21.77
CA SER A 50 -13.70 -9.92 -20.33
C SER A 50 -13.27 -8.57 -19.79
N MET A 51 -14.02 -8.07 -18.81
CA MET A 51 -13.66 -6.89 -18.03
C MET A 51 -13.39 -7.32 -16.60
N PHE A 52 -12.56 -6.57 -15.91
CA PHE A 52 -12.13 -6.88 -14.55
C PHE A 52 -12.57 -5.78 -13.61
N LEU A 53 -13.09 -6.15 -12.44
CA LEU A 53 -13.17 -5.21 -11.33
C LEU A 53 -11.76 -4.92 -10.83
N LEU A 54 -11.45 -3.65 -10.68
CA LEU A 54 -10.09 -3.21 -10.38
C LEU A 54 -9.75 -3.39 -8.89
N PRO A 55 -8.53 -3.87 -8.57
CA PRO A 55 -8.03 -3.96 -7.21
C PRO A 55 -7.55 -2.61 -6.65
N SER A 56 -7.34 -1.62 -7.51
CA SER A 56 -6.93 -0.24 -7.22
C SER A 56 -7.36 0.71 -8.36
N PRO A 57 -7.60 2.01 -8.12
CA PRO A 57 -7.79 2.99 -9.19
C PRO A 57 -6.50 3.32 -9.97
N GLU A 58 -5.34 2.79 -9.54
CA GLU A 58 -4.00 2.97 -10.13
C GLU A 58 -3.99 2.95 -11.66
N TYR A 59 -4.61 1.93 -12.29
CA TYR A 59 -4.60 1.75 -13.74
C TYR A 59 -5.02 3.02 -14.51
N TYR A 60 -6.12 3.64 -14.09
CA TYR A 60 -6.62 4.85 -14.73
C TYR A 60 -5.95 6.12 -14.20
N MET A 61 -5.62 6.16 -12.91
CA MET A 61 -4.95 7.34 -12.35
C MET A 61 -3.57 7.57 -12.99
N LYS A 62 -2.81 6.51 -13.28
CA LYS A 62 -1.53 6.61 -14.02
C LYS A 62 -1.71 7.13 -15.44
N GLN A 63 -2.80 6.78 -16.13
CA GLN A 63 -3.13 7.35 -17.43
C GLN A 63 -3.43 8.85 -17.33
N MET A 64 -4.21 9.26 -16.33
CA MET A 64 -4.50 10.69 -16.09
C MET A 64 -3.23 11.49 -15.78
N LEU A 65 -2.28 10.91 -15.03
CA LEU A 65 -0.97 11.54 -14.82
C LEU A 65 -0.20 11.72 -16.13
N ALA A 66 -0.18 10.68 -16.97
CA ALA A 66 0.47 10.74 -18.29
C ALA A 66 -0.20 11.77 -19.23
N GLU A 67 -1.50 12.02 -19.06
CA GLU A 67 -2.24 13.06 -19.77
C GLU A 67 -2.06 14.48 -19.17
N GLY A 68 -1.35 14.60 -18.05
CA GLY A 68 -0.99 15.89 -17.45
C GLY A 68 -2.03 16.47 -16.50
N PHE A 69 -2.86 15.63 -15.86
CA PHE A 69 -3.84 16.09 -14.86
C PHE A 69 -3.22 16.66 -13.57
N GLY A 70 -1.90 16.51 -13.37
CA GLY A 70 -1.20 17.00 -12.18
C GLY A 70 -1.46 16.15 -10.94
N SER A 71 -1.35 16.75 -9.75
CA SER A 71 -1.56 16.04 -8.49
C SER A 71 -3.05 15.74 -8.24
N ILE A 72 -3.38 14.47 -8.06
CA ILE A 72 -4.76 13.95 -8.02
C ILE A 72 -4.94 12.96 -6.86
N PHE A 73 -6.18 12.78 -6.41
CA PHE A 73 -6.53 11.73 -5.44
C PHE A 73 -7.93 11.16 -5.68
N GLN A 74 -8.18 9.95 -5.19
CA GLN A 74 -9.49 9.30 -5.26
C GLN A 74 -9.74 8.43 -4.02
N LEU A 75 -10.96 8.52 -3.48
CA LEU A 75 -11.50 7.53 -2.56
C LEU A 75 -12.34 6.52 -3.36
N SER A 76 -11.77 5.37 -3.68
CA SER A 76 -12.36 4.38 -4.61
C SER A 76 -12.89 3.14 -3.90
N ARG A 77 -13.87 2.48 -4.53
CA ARG A 77 -14.16 1.06 -4.24
C ARG A 77 -13.18 0.19 -5.00
N CYS A 78 -12.59 -0.75 -4.30
CA CYS A 78 -11.56 -1.67 -4.80
C CYS A 78 -12.00 -3.10 -4.54
N TYR A 79 -11.65 -4.00 -5.46
CA TYR A 79 -12.13 -5.37 -5.46
C TYR A 79 -10.97 -6.36 -5.60
N ARG A 80 -10.82 -7.25 -4.61
CA ARG A 80 -9.83 -8.33 -4.62
C ARG A 80 -10.54 -9.65 -4.43
N ARG A 81 -10.35 -10.57 -5.36
CA ARG A 81 -10.87 -11.94 -5.27
C ARG A 81 -9.92 -12.74 -4.36
N GLY A 82 -10.41 -13.83 -3.77
CA GLY A 82 -9.60 -14.72 -2.94
C GLY A 82 -9.48 -14.27 -1.47
N GLU A 83 -9.85 -13.02 -1.16
CA GLU A 83 -9.93 -12.54 0.21
C GLU A 83 -11.00 -13.30 1.02
N VAL A 84 -10.67 -13.62 2.28
CA VAL A 84 -11.47 -14.56 3.09
C VAL A 84 -12.66 -13.89 3.80
N ASN A 85 -13.03 -12.65 3.45
CA ASN A 85 -14.11 -11.88 4.09
C ASN A 85 -14.06 -11.95 5.63
N THR A 86 -12.92 -11.53 6.17
CA THR A 86 -12.65 -11.45 7.60
C THR A 86 -12.83 -10.01 8.10
N ASP A 87 -12.67 -9.80 9.40
CA ASP A 87 -12.69 -8.45 10.00
C ASP A 87 -11.58 -7.52 9.46
N ARG A 88 -10.55 -8.07 8.80
CA ARG A 88 -9.41 -7.32 8.23
C ARG A 88 -9.39 -7.28 6.71
N HIS A 89 -9.97 -8.28 6.06
CA HIS A 89 -9.89 -8.45 4.61
C HIS A 89 -11.28 -8.72 4.05
N LEU A 90 -11.80 -7.76 3.28
CA LEU A 90 -13.05 -7.89 2.55
C LEU A 90 -12.75 -7.91 1.05
N CYS A 91 -13.51 -8.68 0.28
CA CYS A 91 -13.37 -8.69 -1.18
C CYS A 91 -13.71 -7.33 -1.83
N GLU A 92 -14.49 -6.48 -1.14
CA GLU A 92 -14.77 -5.10 -1.51
C GLU A 92 -14.37 -4.18 -0.34
N PHE A 93 -13.55 -3.18 -0.61
CA PHE A 93 -13.12 -2.20 0.40
C PHE A 93 -12.98 -0.80 -0.21
N THR A 94 -12.74 0.20 0.65
CA THR A 94 -12.46 1.56 0.21
C THR A 94 -10.99 1.85 0.33
N MET A 95 -10.38 2.33 -0.74
CA MET A 95 -8.99 2.77 -0.74
C MET A 95 -8.92 4.27 -1.01
N LEU A 96 -8.04 4.96 -0.29
CA LEU A 96 -7.53 6.26 -0.71
C LEU A 96 -6.30 6.01 -1.57
N GLU A 97 -6.30 6.52 -2.79
CA GLU A 97 -5.11 6.59 -3.63
C GLU A 97 -4.86 8.04 -4.04
N TRP A 98 -3.60 8.45 -4.07
CA TRP A 98 -3.22 9.80 -4.44
C TRP A 98 -1.85 9.81 -5.13
N TYR A 99 -1.67 10.79 -6.00
CA TYR A 99 -0.42 11.06 -6.71
C TYR A 99 -0.10 12.54 -6.59
N ALA A 100 1.14 12.87 -6.26
CA ALA A 100 1.66 14.22 -6.33
C ALA A 100 2.78 14.28 -7.37
N VAL A 101 2.69 15.27 -8.26
CA VAL A 101 3.80 15.59 -9.18
C VAL A 101 4.90 16.33 -8.43
N ASP A 102 6.13 16.21 -8.91
CA ASP A 102 7.32 16.87 -8.35
C ASP A 102 7.55 16.58 -6.85
N ALA A 103 7.15 15.40 -6.39
CA ALA A 103 7.27 14.93 -5.02
C ALA A 103 7.97 13.57 -4.95
N ASP A 104 8.66 13.29 -3.84
CA ASP A 104 9.27 12.00 -3.55
C ASP A 104 8.66 11.30 -2.32
N TYR A 105 9.25 10.17 -1.92
CA TYR A 105 8.73 9.39 -0.81
C TYR A 105 8.91 10.08 0.55
N HIS A 106 9.86 11.02 0.68
CA HIS A 106 9.98 11.82 1.90
C HIS A 106 8.82 12.81 2.02
N ASP A 107 8.40 13.41 0.90
CA ASP A 107 7.21 14.25 0.85
C ASP A 107 5.96 13.44 1.22
N SER A 108 5.83 12.22 0.69
CA SER A 108 4.68 11.36 1.00
C SER A 108 4.67 10.87 2.44
N LEU A 109 5.83 10.58 3.05
CA LEU A 109 5.94 10.27 4.48
C LEU A 109 5.47 11.44 5.35
N LYS A 110 5.92 12.65 5.03
CA LYS A 110 5.50 13.86 5.74
C LYS A 110 4.00 14.09 5.59
N MET A 111 3.49 13.95 4.36
CA MET A 111 2.06 14.06 4.07
C MET A 111 1.22 13.05 4.87
N GLN A 112 1.70 11.81 5.00
CA GLN A 112 1.04 10.77 5.78
C GLN A 112 0.97 11.12 7.28
N GLU A 113 2.07 11.58 7.88
CA GLU A 113 2.09 12.00 9.30
C GLU A 113 1.19 13.22 9.54
N GLU A 114 1.21 14.21 8.65
CA GLU A 114 0.35 15.38 8.71
C GLU A 114 -1.14 15.04 8.54
N LEU A 115 -1.48 14.09 7.66
CA LEU A 115 -2.85 13.60 7.52
C LEU A 115 -3.33 12.91 8.80
N LEU A 116 -2.50 12.07 9.42
CA LEU A 116 -2.83 11.44 10.71
C LEU A 116 -3.06 12.50 11.80
N GLN A 117 -2.18 13.50 11.89
CA GLN A 117 -2.34 14.62 12.82
C GLN A 117 -3.63 15.40 12.55
N HIS A 118 -3.92 15.70 11.28
CA HIS A 118 -5.14 16.41 10.87
C HIS A 118 -6.41 15.66 11.31
N ILE A 119 -6.41 14.32 11.22
CA ILE A 119 -7.51 13.48 11.70
C ILE A 119 -7.59 13.51 13.23
N LEU A 120 -6.45 13.45 13.93
CA LEU A 120 -6.38 13.47 15.39
C LEU A 120 -6.84 14.79 16.01
N ASP A 121 -6.64 15.90 15.31
CA ASP A 121 -7.01 17.25 15.77
C ASP A 121 -8.51 17.53 15.62
N ASP A 122 -9.27 16.71 14.88
CA ASP A 122 -10.70 16.94 14.68
C ASP A 122 -11.51 16.59 15.94
N ALA A 123 -11.81 17.59 16.76
CA ALA A 123 -12.61 17.42 17.97
C ALA A 123 -13.97 16.75 17.71
N ARG A 124 -14.61 17.03 16.56
CA ARG A 124 -15.91 16.45 16.19
C ARG A 124 -15.81 14.94 15.94
N LEU A 125 -14.75 14.47 15.29
CA LEU A 125 -14.50 13.04 15.11
C LEU A 125 -14.42 12.34 16.47
N TRP A 126 -13.68 12.91 17.42
CA TRP A 126 -13.53 12.29 18.75
C TRP A 126 -14.79 12.36 19.61
N GLU A 127 -15.59 13.41 19.47
CA GLU A 127 -16.93 13.46 20.05
C GLU A 127 -17.80 12.31 19.52
N MET A 128 -17.81 12.08 18.20
CA MET A 128 -18.54 10.95 17.61
C MET A 128 -18.02 9.59 18.08
N VAL A 129 -16.69 9.42 18.16
CA VAL A 129 -16.07 8.18 18.66
C VAL A 129 -16.44 7.92 20.12
N SER A 130 -16.52 8.96 20.95
CA SER A 130 -16.90 8.84 22.37
C SER A 130 -18.35 8.37 22.60
N GLN A 131 -19.19 8.42 21.58
CA GLN A 131 -20.58 7.93 21.62
C GLN A 131 -20.70 6.45 21.23
N LEU A 132 -19.64 5.83 20.72
CA LEU A 132 -19.61 4.41 20.40
C LEU A 132 -19.53 3.58 21.70
N PRO A 133 -19.97 2.30 21.69
CA PRO A 133 -19.87 1.40 22.84
C PRO A 133 -18.42 0.92 23.06
N ILE A 134 -17.49 1.87 23.25
CA ILE A 134 -16.05 1.68 23.39
C ILE A 134 -15.61 2.42 24.65
N SER A 135 -14.75 1.80 25.48
CA SER A 135 -14.31 2.42 26.72
C SER A 135 -13.37 3.61 26.48
N PRO A 136 -13.30 4.60 27.39
CA PRO A 136 -12.34 5.69 27.28
C PRO A 136 -10.88 5.22 27.17
N GLU A 137 -10.52 4.12 27.84
CA GLU A 137 -9.20 3.50 27.75
C GLU A 137 -8.93 2.94 26.34
N GLN A 138 -9.91 2.26 25.74
CA GLN A 138 -9.82 1.79 24.36
C GLN A 138 -9.68 2.96 23.38
N ILE A 139 -10.42 4.06 23.56
CA ILE A 139 -10.28 5.27 22.73
C ILE A 139 -8.86 5.86 22.88
N SER A 140 -8.34 5.95 24.10
CA SER A 140 -6.98 6.44 24.35
C SER A 140 -5.93 5.57 23.66
N ARG A 141 -6.10 4.24 23.68
CA ARG A 141 -5.22 3.30 22.97
C ARG A 141 -5.32 3.46 21.45
N GLN A 142 -6.52 3.61 20.90
CA GLN A 142 -6.69 3.85 19.47
C GLN A 142 -6.04 5.17 19.02
N ARG A 143 -6.07 6.20 19.88
CA ARG A 143 -5.34 7.44 19.63
C ARG A 143 -3.84 7.24 19.57
N SER A 144 -3.26 6.51 20.52
CA SER A 144 -1.80 6.27 20.52
C SER A 144 -1.34 5.51 19.28
N ILE A 145 -2.13 4.53 18.83
CA ILE A 145 -1.84 3.72 17.64
C ILE A 145 -1.71 4.56 16.36
N ILE A 146 -2.38 5.71 16.28
CA ILE A 146 -2.38 6.57 15.08
C ILE A 146 -1.61 7.87 15.28
N GLN A 147 -1.00 8.09 16.45
CA GLN A 147 -0.39 9.36 16.83
C GLN A 147 1.02 9.52 16.27
N PRO A 148 1.27 10.51 15.38
CA PRO A 148 2.62 10.81 14.92
C PRO A 148 3.48 11.42 16.04
N PRO A 149 4.83 11.40 15.94
CA PRO A 149 5.60 10.88 14.81
C PRO A 149 5.56 9.35 14.70
N CYS A 150 5.56 8.85 13.47
CA CYS A 150 5.62 7.43 13.20
C CYS A 150 7.04 6.91 13.42
N GLN A 151 7.16 5.76 14.09
CA GLN A 151 8.45 5.11 14.23
C GLN A 151 8.90 4.54 12.88
N ARG A 152 10.01 5.05 12.35
CA ARG A 152 10.59 4.54 11.10
C ARG A 152 11.55 3.38 11.39
N ILE A 153 11.40 2.28 10.66
CA ILE A 153 12.26 1.09 10.75
C ILE A 153 12.61 0.67 9.33
N SER A 154 13.89 0.71 8.96
CA SER A 154 14.35 0.14 7.68
C SER A 154 14.19 -1.38 7.69
N LEU A 155 13.83 -1.98 6.56
CA LEU A 155 13.74 -3.45 6.44
C LEU A 155 15.08 -4.15 6.72
N GLN A 156 16.22 -3.54 6.41
CA GLN A 156 17.53 -4.06 6.83
C GLN A 156 17.57 -4.27 8.36
N ALA A 157 17.35 -3.21 9.13
CA ALA A 157 17.37 -3.27 10.59
C ALA A 157 16.31 -4.24 11.15
N ALA A 158 15.14 -4.32 10.53
CA ALA A 158 14.09 -5.26 10.93
C ALA A 158 14.53 -6.72 10.73
N PHE A 159 15.07 -7.06 9.56
CA PHE A 159 15.57 -8.39 9.24
C PHE A 159 16.76 -8.80 10.10
N GLU A 160 17.70 -7.89 10.35
CA GLU A 160 18.83 -8.14 11.25
C GLU A 160 18.33 -8.45 12.67
N LYS A 161 17.42 -7.62 13.18
CA LYS A 161 16.94 -7.71 14.57
C LYS A 161 16.07 -8.93 14.83
N TRP A 162 15.15 -9.25 13.92
CA TRP A 162 14.09 -10.24 14.19
C TRP A 162 14.20 -11.53 13.37
N ALA A 163 14.92 -11.51 12.24
CA ALA A 163 15.19 -12.71 11.46
C ALA A 163 16.65 -13.18 11.56
N ASN A 164 17.56 -12.35 12.12
CA ASN A 164 19.01 -12.60 12.12
C ASN A 164 19.56 -12.80 10.69
N ILE A 165 19.09 -11.96 9.76
CA ILE A 165 19.45 -11.98 8.34
C ILE A 165 20.00 -10.62 7.94
N ASP A 166 21.16 -10.61 7.29
CA ASP A 166 21.61 -9.43 6.54
C ASP A 166 20.87 -9.37 5.20
N LEU A 167 19.87 -8.49 5.14
CA LEU A 167 19.01 -8.36 3.97
C LEU A 167 19.79 -7.84 2.76
N SER A 168 20.73 -6.91 2.96
CA SER A 168 21.59 -6.37 1.89
C SER A 168 22.42 -7.47 1.22
N GLN A 169 22.98 -8.39 2.02
CA GLN A 169 23.69 -9.55 1.50
C GLN A 169 22.75 -10.49 0.75
N ALA A 170 21.55 -10.75 1.28
CA ALA A 170 20.56 -11.62 0.62
C ALA A 170 20.14 -11.06 -0.75
N ILE A 171 19.93 -9.75 -0.86
CA ILE A 171 19.62 -9.06 -2.13
C ILE A 171 20.76 -9.24 -3.12
N GLN A 172 22.01 -8.98 -2.71
CA GLN A 172 23.18 -9.12 -3.58
C GLN A 172 23.38 -10.56 -4.07
N CYS A 173 23.14 -11.54 -3.20
CA CYS A 173 23.21 -12.96 -3.55
C CYS A 173 22.00 -13.44 -4.36
N GLY A 174 20.92 -12.67 -4.41
CA GLY A 174 19.63 -13.10 -4.98
C GLY A 174 18.99 -14.26 -4.22
N ALA A 175 19.41 -14.52 -2.98
CA ALA A 175 18.95 -15.64 -2.18
C ALA A 175 19.23 -15.41 -0.69
N PHE A 176 18.35 -15.95 0.15
CA PHE A 176 18.49 -15.93 1.61
C PHE A 176 19.37 -17.08 2.15
N PRO A 177 19.93 -16.95 3.37
CA PRO A 177 20.83 -17.94 3.98
C PRO A 177 20.28 -19.37 4.09
N ALA A 178 21.16 -20.37 4.03
CA ALA A 178 20.78 -21.80 4.01
C ALA A 178 20.29 -22.36 5.33
N SER A 179 20.66 -21.70 6.41
CA SER A 179 20.19 -22.00 7.75
C SER A 179 18.72 -21.68 7.95
N ASP A 180 18.07 -21.02 6.98
CA ASP A 180 16.68 -20.63 7.12
C ASP A 180 15.72 -21.75 6.69
N HIS A 181 15.25 -22.53 7.66
CA HIS A 181 14.33 -23.67 7.47
C HIS A 181 12.98 -23.30 6.88
N LEU A 182 12.66 -22.01 6.87
CA LEU A 182 11.43 -21.51 6.30
C LEU A 182 11.48 -21.59 4.76
N ILE A 183 12.65 -21.55 4.13
CA ILE A 183 12.81 -21.33 2.68
C ILE A 183 12.90 -22.64 1.90
N ASP A 184 11.96 -22.86 0.98
CA ASP A 184 12.07 -23.95 0.01
C ASP A 184 12.91 -23.52 -1.19
N ARG A 185 14.20 -23.80 -1.10
CA ARG A 185 15.22 -23.40 -2.07
C ARG A 185 15.05 -23.99 -3.47
N GLN A 186 14.22 -25.02 -3.64
CA GLN A 186 14.07 -25.67 -4.95
C GLN A 186 12.97 -25.04 -5.80
N GLN A 187 12.08 -24.23 -5.21
CA GLN A 187 10.89 -23.74 -5.91
C GLN A 187 10.47 -22.30 -5.56
N GLU A 188 11.00 -21.70 -4.49
CA GLU A 188 10.58 -20.37 -4.03
C GLU A 188 11.42 -19.25 -4.68
N SER A 189 10.75 -18.21 -5.20
CA SER A 189 11.44 -17.02 -5.70
C SER A 189 12.01 -16.18 -4.56
N PHE A 190 12.95 -15.26 -4.86
CA PHE A 190 13.44 -14.32 -3.85
C PHE A 190 12.31 -13.48 -3.24
N ALA A 191 11.35 -13.05 -4.06
CA ALA A 191 10.22 -12.24 -3.62
C ALA A 191 9.30 -13.03 -2.67
N ASP A 192 8.97 -14.27 -3.02
CA ASP A 192 8.13 -15.13 -2.16
C ASP A 192 8.81 -15.38 -0.80
N ALA A 193 10.10 -15.73 -0.81
CA ALA A 193 10.87 -15.93 0.40
C ALA A 193 10.94 -14.65 1.26
N PHE A 194 11.11 -13.48 0.63
CA PHE A 194 11.09 -12.20 1.32
C PHE A 194 9.74 -11.93 1.98
N HIS A 195 8.63 -12.04 1.24
CA HIS A 195 7.29 -11.80 1.76
C HIS A 195 6.94 -12.74 2.91
N ARG A 196 7.33 -14.00 2.80
CA ARG A 196 7.08 -14.97 3.86
C ARG A 196 7.89 -14.68 5.12
N ILE A 197 9.16 -14.29 5.02
CA ILE A 197 9.95 -13.86 6.19
C ILE A 197 9.36 -12.59 6.80
N LEU A 198 8.95 -11.63 5.96
CA LEU A 198 8.28 -10.39 6.39
C LEU A 198 7.05 -10.72 7.24
N CYS A 199 6.12 -11.53 6.71
CA CYS A 199 4.88 -11.90 7.41
C CYS A 199 5.10 -12.80 8.64
N ASP A 200 6.00 -13.78 8.56
CA ASP A 200 6.16 -14.77 9.64
C ASP A 200 7.03 -14.27 10.80
N ARG A 201 7.98 -13.36 10.53
CA ARG A 201 9.00 -12.95 11.52
C ARG A 201 9.08 -11.47 11.81
N ILE A 202 8.74 -10.62 10.85
CA ILE A 202 8.92 -9.17 10.99
C ILE A 202 7.63 -8.52 11.48
N GLU A 203 6.54 -8.67 10.74
CA GLU A 203 5.24 -8.08 11.07
C GLU A 203 4.74 -8.42 12.48
N PRO A 204 4.87 -9.67 13.00
CA PRO A 204 4.44 -10.01 14.35
C PRO A 204 5.24 -9.31 15.46
N GLN A 205 6.41 -8.75 15.13
CA GLN A 205 7.31 -8.08 16.07
C GLN A 205 7.19 -6.56 16.03
N LEU A 206 6.42 -6.00 15.08
CA LEU A 206 6.21 -4.56 14.99
C LEU A 206 5.46 -4.05 16.22
N PRO A 207 5.84 -2.88 16.77
CA PRO A 207 5.06 -2.22 17.81
C PRO A 207 3.60 -2.03 17.40
N THR A 208 2.69 -2.34 18.32
CA THR A 208 1.22 -2.30 18.09
C THR A 208 0.52 -1.24 18.92
N ASP A 209 1.28 -0.45 19.68
CA ASP A 209 0.82 0.62 20.56
C ASP A 209 1.08 2.03 19.98
N GLN A 210 1.82 2.10 18.87
CA GLN A 210 2.19 3.32 18.15
C GLN A 210 2.26 3.06 16.63
N PRO A 211 2.20 4.11 15.78
CA PRO A 211 2.32 3.93 14.33
C PRO A 211 3.77 3.61 13.93
N VAL A 212 3.93 2.66 13.02
CA VAL A 212 5.23 2.19 12.53
C VAL A 212 5.27 2.31 11.01
N ILE A 213 6.37 2.80 10.47
CA ILE A 213 6.62 2.85 9.04
C ILE A 213 7.82 1.97 8.73
N LEU A 214 7.60 0.94 7.90
CA LEU A 214 8.67 0.18 7.27
C LEU A 214 9.14 0.93 6.03
N ILE A 215 10.46 1.10 5.89
CA ILE A 215 11.09 1.77 4.75
C ILE A 215 12.17 0.89 4.12
N ASP A 216 12.66 1.30 2.95
CA ASP A 216 13.79 0.69 2.23
C ASP A 216 13.48 -0.76 1.79
N TYR A 217 12.40 -0.94 1.02
CA TYR A 217 12.08 -2.23 0.43
C TYR A 217 13.17 -2.65 -0.57
N PRO A 218 13.51 -3.94 -0.69
CA PRO A 218 14.51 -4.36 -1.66
C PRO A 218 14.11 -4.04 -3.10
N ALA A 219 15.03 -3.51 -3.90
CA ALA A 219 14.83 -3.25 -5.33
C ALA A 219 14.56 -4.51 -6.16
N ALA A 220 14.86 -5.69 -5.58
CA ALA A 220 14.59 -7.00 -6.14
C ALA A 220 13.11 -7.42 -5.99
N ILE A 221 12.33 -6.75 -5.13
CA ILE A 221 10.89 -6.98 -5.02
C ILE A 221 10.19 -6.26 -6.19
N PRO A 222 9.41 -6.98 -7.02
CA PRO A 222 8.64 -6.36 -8.10
C PRO A 222 7.76 -5.23 -7.58
N SER A 223 7.94 -4.03 -8.14
CA SER A 223 7.13 -2.85 -7.86
C SER A 223 7.43 -1.78 -8.91
N THR A 224 6.53 -0.79 -8.99
CA THR A 224 6.67 0.45 -9.78
C THR A 224 7.45 1.54 -9.04
N ALA A 225 7.99 1.23 -7.86
CA ALA A 225 8.79 2.15 -7.07
C ALA A 225 10.15 2.45 -7.71
N LYS A 226 10.59 3.70 -7.59
CA LYS A 226 11.91 4.16 -8.00
C LYS A 226 13.00 3.43 -7.20
N LYS A 227 13.95 2.84 -7.93
CA LYS A 227 15.08 2.11 -7.36
C LYS A 227 16.20 3.05 -6.94
N ASP A 228 16.80 2.77 -5.79
CA ASP A 228 17.96 3.46 -5.23
C ASP A 228 18.98 2.42 -4.70
N GLY A 229 19.89 1.99 -5.58
CA GLY A 229 20.86 0.95 -5.29
C GLY A 229 20.21 -0.41 -5.04
N LEU A 230 20.36 -0.94 -3.81
CA LEU A 230 19.75 -2.21 -3.39
C LEU A 230 18.29 -2.06 -2.94
N TRP A 231 17.83 -0.82 -2.77
CA TRP A 231 16.55 -0.49 -2.17
C TRP A 231 15.63 0.19 -3.17
N SER A 232 14.36 0.32 -2.81
CA SER A 232 13.35 1.10 -3.50
C SER A 232 12.86 2.20 -2.56
N GLN A 233 12.54 3.36 -3.13
CA GLN A 233 11.95 4.50 -2.41
C GLN A 233 10.48 4.21 -2.08
N ARG A 234 10.25 3.24 -1.20
CA ARG A 234 8.95 2.69 -0.80
C ARG A 234 8.84 2.60 0.71
N TRP A 235 7.65 2.83 1.21
CA TRP A 235 7.31 2.65 2.61
C TRP A 235 5.91 2.06 2.80
N GLU A 236 5.73 1.38 3.92
CA GLU A 236 4.46 0.83 4.37
C GLU A 236 4.17 1.27 5.81
N LEU A 237 2.95 1.77 6.05
CA LEU A 237 2.47 2.20 7.36
C LEU A 237 1.69 1.07 8.02
N TYR A 238 2.10 0.73 9.23
CA TYR A 238 1.43 -0.22 10.11
C TYR A 238 0.83 0.51 11.32
N LEU A 239 -0.46 0.32 11.55
CA LEU A 239 -1.19 0.83 12.72
C LEU A 239 -1.76 -0.36 13.50
N GLY A 240 -1.33 -0.55 14.74
CA GLY A 240 -1.85 -1.62 15.60
C GLY A 240 -1.55 -3.03 15.08
N GLY A 241 -0.45 -3.18 14.33
CA GLY A 241 -0.05 -4.46 13.71
C GLY A 241 -0.81 -4.81 12.42
N MET A 242 -1.42 -3.84 11.75
CA MET A 242 -2.06 -4.00 10.44
C MET A 242 -1.46 -2.99 9.47
N GLU A 243 -1.10 -3.44 8.27
CA GLU A 243 -0.74 -2.55 7.16
C GLU A 243 -1.96 -1.71 6.76
N ILE A 244 -1.79 -0.39 6.66
CA ILE A 244 -2.85 0.58 6.36
C ILE A 244 -2.57 1.37 5.09
N ALA A 245 -1.29 1.55 4.75
CA ALA A 245 -0.90 2.28 3.56
C ALA A 245 0.43 1.77 3.00
N ASN A 246 0.52 1.78 1.68
CA ASN A 246 1.73 1.54 0.90
C ASN A 246 1.90 2.75 -0.02
N CYS A 247 3.11 3.30 -0.09
CA CYS A 247 3.40 4.44 -0.95
C CYS A 247 4.89 4.45 -1.33
N TYR A 248 5.18 5.03 -2.49
CA TYR A 248 6.53 5.07 -3.03
C TYR A 248 6.70 6.23 -4.00
N THR A 249 7.96 6.59 -4.27
CA THR A 249 8.28 7.42 -5.44
C THR A 249 8.10 6.58 -6.69
N GLU A 250 7.31 7.02 -7.66
CA GLU A 250 7.15 6.32 -8.93
C GLU A 250 8.46 6.30 -9.73
N ALA A 251 8.73 5.18 -10.40
CA ALA A 251 9.81 5.08 -11.37
C ALA A 251 9.54 5.94 -12.60
N ASP A 252 10.60 6.34 -13.31
CA ASP A 252 10.46 7.11 -14.55
C ASP A 252 9.63 6.34 -15.60
N SER A 253 8.87 7.05 -16.42
CA SER A 253 7.84 6.51 -17.34
C SER A 253 8.31 5.37 -18.26
N SER A 254 9.60 5.29 -18.60
CA SER A 254 10.17 4.19 -19.39
C SER A 254 10.24 2.85 -18.64
N GLN A 255 10.44 2.87 -17.31
CA GLN A 255 10.45 1.67 -16.47
C GLN A 255 9.03 1.19 -16.16
N THR A 256 8.10 2.12 -15.89
CA THR A 256 6.68 1.81 -15.67
C THR A 256 6.04 1.19 -16.92
N ALA A 257 6.36 1.70 -18.12
CA ALA A 257 5.88 1.11 -19.37
C ALA A 257 6.43 -0.31 -19.62
N GLN A 258 7.66 -0.61 -19.19
CA GLN A 258 8.25 -1.95 -19.32
C GLN A 258 7.62 -2.97 -18.36
N LEU A 259 7.33 -2.56 -17.11
CA LEU A 259 6.65 -3.41 -16.13
C LEU A 259 5.21 -3.72 -16.56
N CYS A 260 4.44 -2.70 -16.95
CA CYS A 260 3.09 -2.89 -17.49
C CYS A 260 3.08 -3.79 -18.74
N ALA A 261 4.12 -3.74 -19.57
CA ALA A 261 4.23 -4.56 -20.79
C ALA A 261 4.72 -6.00 -20.54
N GLN A 262 5.50 -6.26 -19.50
CA GLN A 262 6.03 -7.59 -19.16
C GLN A 262 4.99 -8.47 -18.46
N GLU A 263 4.04 -7.87 -17.76
CA GLU A 263 3.03 -8.60 -16.98
C GLU A 263 1.66 -8.67 -17.69
N SER A 264 1.49 -7.99 -18.84
CA SER A 264 0.29 -8.07 -19.68
C SER A 264 0.27 -9.28 -20.64
N LEU A 265 1.03 -10.35 -20.34
CA LEU A 265 1.14 -11.58 -21.14
C LEU A 265 0.72 -12.82 -20.36
#